data_AF-A0A655JH81-F1
#
_entry.id   AF-A0A655JH81-F1
#
_cell.length_a   1.000
_cell.length_b   1.000
_cell.length_c   1.000
_cell.angle_alpha   90.00
_cell.angle_beta   90.00
_cell.angle_gamma   90.00
#
_symmetry.space_group_name_H-M   'P 1'
#
loop_
_entity.id
_entity.type
_entity.pdbx_description
1 polymer ?
#
loop_
_entity_poly.entity_id
_entity_poly.type
_entity_poly.pdbx_seq_one_letter_code
_entity_poly.pdbx_strand_id
1 'polypeptide(L)' 'MYAKSTNLPRVLGGLGVAIISTSSGLLTDRQAARQGVGGEVLAYVW' A
#
# COMPACT_ATOMS: atom_id res chain seq x y z
N MET A 1 -3.15 -4.50 9.36
CA MET A 1 -2.16 -5.50 8.83
C MET A 1 -0.94 -4.75 8.34
N TYR A 2 0.27 -5.09 8.79
CA TYR A 2 1.48 -4.34 8.40
C TYR A 2 2.18 -4.96 7.18
N ALA A 3 2.47 -4.14 6.17
CA ALA A 3 3.13 -4.53 4.93
C ALA A 3 4.51 -3.86 4.82
N LYS A 4 5.54 -4.64 4.53
CA LYS A 4 6.86 -4.11 4.19
C LYS A 4 6.84 -3.54 2.78
N SER A 5 7.70 -2.58 2.47
CA SER A 5 7.82 -2.00 1.13
C SER A 5 8.09 -3.04 0.03
N THR A 6 8.79 -4.12 0.37
CA THR A 6 9.10 -5.24 -0.54
C THR A 6 7.96 -6.22 -0.73
N ASN A 7 6.89 -6.14 0.08
CA ASN A 7 5.74 -7.04 0.04
C ASN A 7 4.43 -6.26 0.21
N LEU A 8 4.29 -5.18 -0.56
CA LEU A 8 3.06 -4.40 -0.60
C LEU A 8 1.96 -5.20 -1.31
N PRO A 9 0.71 -5.14 -0.80
CA PRO A 9 -0.39 -5.88 -1.39
C PRO A 9 -0.73 -5.35 -2.79
N ARG A 10 -1.02 -6.27 -3.73
CA ARG A 10 -1.64 -5.93 -5.02
C ARG A 10 -3.11 -6.33 -4.99
N VAL A 11 -3.99 -5.35 -5.21
CA VAL A 11 -5.44 -5.59 -5.23
C VAL A 11 -5.90 -5.93 -6.65
N LEU A 12 -6.58 -7.06 -6.82
CA LEU A 12 -7.16 -7.51 -8.11
C LEU A 12 -6.20 -7.39 -9.31
N GLY A 13 -4.95 -7.83 -9.15
CA GLY A 13 -3.95 -7.76 -10.23
C GLY A 13 -3.54 -6.34 -10.64
N GLY A 14 -3.88 -5.32 -9.84
CA GLY A 14 -3.61 -3.91 -10.10
C GLY A 14 -4.85 -3.07 -10.43
N LEU A 15 -6.03 -3.70 -10.54
CA LEU A 15 -7.29 -3.00 -10.82
C LEU A 15 -7.84 -2.26 -9.60
N GLY A 16 -7.60 -2.77 -8.38
CA GLY A 16 -7.98 -2.10 -7.15
C GLY A 16 -6.85 -1.25 -6.55
N VAL A 17 -7.13 -0.65 -5.39
CA VAL A 17 -6.16 0.16 -4.63
C VAL A 17 -6.16 -0.28 -3.18
N ALA A 18 -4.98 -0.47 -2.60
CA ALA A 18 -4.84 -0.57 -1.14
C ALA A 18 -4.45 0.79 -0.57
N ILE A 19 -5.10 1.18 0.53
CA ILE A 19 -4.80 2.39 1.27
C ILE A 19 -3.84 2.04 2.41
N ILE A 20 -2.68 2.68 2.45
CA ILE A 20 -1.57 2.34 3.34
C ILE A 20 -1.19 3.55 4.18
N SER A 21 -1.25 3.40 5.49
CA SER A 21 -0.70 4.37 6.45
C SER A 21 0.80 4.15 6.60
N THR A 22 1.59 5.15 6.19
CA THR A 22 3.06 5.11 6.26
C THR A 22 3.59 6.24 7.15
N SER A 23 4.88 6.22 7.48
CA SER A 23 5.53 7.32 8.21
C SER A 23 5.57 8.64 7.42
N SER A 24 5.34 8.59 6.11
CA SER A 24 5.28 9.77 5.22
C SER A 24 3.85 10.20 4.91
N GLY A 25 2.87 9.65 5.63
CA GLY A 25 1.45 9.91 5.43
C GLY A 25 0.69 8.76 4.76
N LEU A 26 -0.53 9.05 4.32
CA LEU A 26 -1.40 8.09 3.65
C LEU A 26 -1.01 7.95 2.17
N LEU A 27 -0.68 6.73 1.74
CA LEU A 27 -0.27 6.42 0.39
C LEU A 27 -1.10 5.27 -0.18
N THR A 28 -1.22 5.24 -1.51
CA THR A 28 -1.67 4.04 -2.22
C THR A 28 -0.56 2.99 -2.26
N ASP A 29 -0.91 1.72 -2.45
CA ASP A 29 0.04 0.63 -2.73
C ASP A 29 1.10 1.00 -3.77
N ARG A 30 0.71 1.64 -4.87
CA ARG A 30 1.63 2.05 -5.94
C ARG A 30 2.56 3.18 -5.51
N GLN A 31 2.07 4.16 -4.74
CA GLN A 31 2.90 5.25 -4.23
C GLN A 31 3.90 4.72 -3.20
N ALA A 32 3.46 3.88 -2.27
CA ALA A 32 4.32 3.24 -1.28
C ALA A 32 5.40 2.40 -1.96
N ALA A 33 5.05 1.66 -3.02
CA ALA A 33 6.01 0.85 -3.79
C ALA A 33 7.05 1.72 -4.50
N ARG A 34 6.64 2.82 -5.14
CA ARG A 34 7.56 3.76 -5.80
C ARG A 34 8.50 4.46 -4.83
N GLN A 35 8.03 4.74 -3.61
CA GLN A 35 8.83 5.40 -2.57
C GLN A 35 9.64 4.39 -1.74
N GLY A 36 9.44 3.08 -1.92
CA GLY A 36 10.13 2.05 -1.16
C GLY A 36 9.77 2.04 0.33
N VAL A 37 8.58 2.52 0.69
CA VAL A 37 8.10 2.59 2.09
C VAL A 37 7.02 1.56 2.37
N GLY A 38 7.06 0.98 3.57
CA GLY A 38 6.02 0.09 4.09
C GLY A 38 5.04 0.83 4.97
N GLY A 39 4.04 0.11 5.48
CA GLY A 39 3.04 0.70 6.34
C GLY A 39 1.91 -0.24 6.72
N GLU A 40 0.95 0.28 7.44
CA GLU A 40 -0.26 -0.46 7.78
C GLU A 40 -1.30 -0.32 6.69
N VAL A 41 -1.82 -1.45 6.21
CA VAL A 41 -2.94 -1.49 5.29
C VAL A 41 -4.23 -1.23 6.05
N LEU A 42 -4.90 -0.13 5.69
CA LEU A 42 -6.14 0.33 6.32
C LEU A 42 -7.38 -0.20 5.61
N ALA A 43 -7.35 -0.20 4.27
CA ALA A 43 -8.50 -0.58 3.47
C ALA A 43 -8.08 -1.06 2.07
N TYR A 44 -8.99 -1.80 1.46
CA TYR A 44 -8.94 -2.19 0.07
C TYR A 44 -10.16 -1.63 -0.63
N VAL A 45 -9.96 -1.03 -1.81
CA VAL A 45 -11.03 -0.49 -2.66
C VAL A 45 -10.96 -1.18 -4.02
N TRP A 46 -12.11 -1.63 -4.53
CA TRP A 46 -12.29 -2.22 -5.85
C TRP A 46 -13.59 -1.77 -6.49
#